data_AF-A0A5E6NV35-F1
#
_entry.id   AF-A0A5E6NV35-F1
#
_cell.length_a   1.000
_cell.length_b   1.000
_cell.length_c   1.000
_cell.angle_alpha   90.00
_cell.angle_beta   90.00
_cell.angle_gamma   90.00
#
_symmetry.space_group_name_H-M   'P 1'
#
loop_
_entity.id
_entity.type
_entity.pdbx_description
1 polymer ?
#
loop_
_entity_poly.entity_id
_entity_poly.type
_entity_poly.pdbx_seq_one_letter_code
_entity_poly.pdbx_strand_id
1 'polypeptide(L)'
;MLVIDEYADMLGALQQEDRTKAKRVEALIIRLAQKARAAGIHLIIATQRPSVDVITGLIKSNVPSRIAFKVTSKVDSRTILDQGGAEQLLGMGDMLYMTPGASHLSRVHGAFVSDDEIENVVGFLREHSQTNYLNSVVNSHSESADAHEGTGEHGGETDELYDKSVQIVTSTRRASISSLQRRLRIGYNRAARIIEDMEAAGVVSGMNSAGSRQVLAPEPINEN
;
A
#
# COMPACT_ATOMS: atom_id res chain seq x y z
N MET A 1 -10.62 4.78 -10.35
CA MET A 1 -11.46 3.83 -9.57
C MET A 1 -10.54 2.81 -8.93
N LEU A 2 -10.77 2.45 -7.67
CA LEU A 2 -10.06 1.40 -6.95
C LEU A 2 -11.05 0.28 -6.63
N VAL A 3 -10.72 -0.97 -6.97
CA VAL A 3 -11.56 -2.14 -6.73
C VAL A 3 -10.78 -3.12 -5.86
N ILE A 4 -11.38 -3.55 -4.75
CA ILE A 4 -10.82 -4.53 -3.83
C ILE A 4 -11.78 -5.72 -3.82
N ASP A 5 -11.39 -6.84 -4.42
CA ASP A 5 -12.26 -8.01 -4.64
C ASP A 5 -12.55 -8.79 -3.34
N GLU A 6 -11.54 -8.88 -2.46
CA GLU A 6 -11.70 -9.51 -1.15
C GLU A 6 -10.97 -8.71 -0.06
N TYR A 7 -11.69 -7.75 0.50
CA TYR A 7 -11.16 -6.84 1.53
C TYR A 7 -10.70 -7.57 2.79
N ALA A 8 -11.39 -8.64 3.18
CA ALA A 8 -11.04 -9.40 4.38
C ALA A 8 -9.70 -10.13 4.22
N ASP A 9 -9.39 -10.63 3.02
CA ASP A 9 -8.12 -11.31 2.73
C ASP A 9 -6.96 -10.31 2.82
N MET A 10 -7.15 -9.12 2.24
CA MET A 10 -6.15 -8.05 2.31
C MET A 10 -5.87 -7.65 3.77
N LEU A 11 -6.91 -7.44 4.58
CA LEU A 11 -6.74 -7.14 6.01
C LEU A 11 -6.05 -8.30 6.74
N GLY A 12 -6.46 -9.55 6.47
CA GLY A 12 -5.90 -10.74 7.10
C GLY A 12 -4.40 -10.91 6.81
N ALA A 13 -4.00 -10.78 5.55
CA ALA A 13 -2.60 -10.85 5.15
C ALA A 13 -1.76 -9.76 5.83
N LEU A 14 -2.26 -8.51 5.86
CA LEU A 14 -1.57 -7.40 6.53
C LEU A 14 -1.48 -7.60 8.04
N GLN A 15 -2.51 -8.17 8.67
CA GLN A 15 -2.50 -8.45 10.11
C GLN A 15 -1.51 -9.54 10.49
N GLN A 16 -1.30 -10.56 9.64
CA GLN A 16 -0.31 -11.60 9.85
C GLN A 16 1.13 -11.04 9.81
N GLU A 17 1.38 -10.06 8.94
CA GLU A 17 2.67 -9.37 8.89
C GLU A 17 2.85 -8.40 10.06
N ASP A 18 1.91 -7.48 10.25
CA ASP A 18 1.97 -6.42 11.25
C ASP A 18 0.57 -5.81 11.47
N ARG A 19 0.04 -5.98 12.68
CA ARG A 19 -1.27 -5.44 13.08
C ARG A 19 -1.39 -3.93 12.89
N THR A 20 -0.29 -3.17 12.98
CA THR A 20 -0.29 -1.72 12.79
C THR A 20 -0.46 -1.33 11.31
N LYS A 21 0.06 -2.13 10.38
CA LYS A 21 -0.15 -1.92 8.93
C LYS A 21 -1.61 -2.06 8.55
N ALA A 22 -2.30 -3.10 9.03
CA ALA A 22 -3.71 -3.31 8.73
C ALA A 22 -4.58 -2.12 9.19
N LYS A 23 -4.35 -1.61 10.40
CA LYS A 23 -5.03 -0.41 10.91
C LYS A 23 -4.72 0.83 10.07
N ARG A 24 -3.47 0.98 9.61
CA ARG A 24 -3.07 2.10 8.74
C ARG A 24 -3.77 2.04 7.39
N VAL A 25 -3.90 0.85 6.79
CA VAL A 25 -4.60 0.65 5.52
C VAL A 25 -6.09 0.94 5.66
N GLU A 26 -6.75 0.46 6.73
CA GLU A 26 -8.14 0.81 7.01
C GLU A 26 -8.32 2.34 7.13
N ALA A 27 -7.43 3.02 7.86
CA ALA A 27 -7.46 4.47 7.98
C ALA A 27 -7.29 5.20 6.63
N LEU A 28 -6.45 4.68 5.73
CA LEU A 28 -6.28 5.23 4.39
C LEU A 28 -7.53 5.04 3.52
N ILE A 29 -8.18 3.87 3.60
CA ILE A 29 -9.45 3.59 2.92
C ILE A 29 -10.54 4.55 3.38
N ILE A 30 -10.65 4.77 4.69
CA ILE A 30 -11.59 5.73 5.28
C ILE A 30 -11.30 7.14 4.75
N ARG A 31 -10.03 7.55 4.75
CA ARG A 31 -9.62 8.88 4.25
C ARG A 31 -9.99 9.07 2.77
N LEU A 32 -9.79 8.04 1.95
CA LEU A 32 -10.21 8.05 0.54
C LEU A 32 -11.73 8.18 0.43
N ALA A 33 -12.49 7.34 1.13
CA ALA A 33 -13.95 7.36 1.10
C ALA A 33 -14.53 8.74 1.50
N GLN A 34 -13.90 9.45 2.44
CA GLN A 34 -14.34 10.76 2.90
C GLN A 34 -14.08 11.90 1.92
N LYS A 35 -12.91 11.92 1.27
CA LYS A 35 -12.41 13.13 0.58
C LYS A 35 -12.36 13.00 -0.94
N ALA A 36 -12.39 11.79 -1.47
CA ALA A 36 -11.95 11.56 -2.84
C ALA A 36 -13.05 11.74 -3.91
N ARG A 37 -14.32 11.92 -3.50
CA ARG A 37 -15.46 12.14 -4.42
C ARG A 37 -15.23 13.33 -5.35
N ALA A 38 -14.82 14.48 -4.81
CA ALA A 38 -14.59 15.69 -5.62
C ALA A 38 -13.37 15.54 -6.55
N ALA A 39 -12.46 14.62 -6.23
CA ALA A 39 -11.29 14.29 -7.04
C ALA A 39 -11.57 13.20 -8.09
N GLY A 40 -12.81 12.69 -8.19
CA GLY A 40 -13.17 11.62 -9.14
C GLY A 40 -12.62 10.25 -8.79
N ILE A 41 -12.20 10.02 -7.54
CA ILE A 41 -11.71 8.72 -7.08
C ILE A 41 -12.87 7.98 -6.40
N HIS A 42 -13.22 6.83 -6.96
CA HIS A 42 -14.29 5.96 -6.48
C HIS A 42 -13.71 4.64 -5.99
N LEU A 43 -14.29 4.11 -4.92
CA LEU A 43 -13.88 2.87 -4.28
C LEU A 43 -15.00 1.83 -4.38
N ILE A 44 -14.64 0.61 -4.80
CA ILE A 44 -15.47 -0.57 -4.72
C ILE A 44 -14.78 -1.56 -3.77
N ILE A 45 -15.47 -1.92 -2.70
CA ILE A 45 -14.99 -2.90 -1.71
C ILE A 45 -15.93 -4.10 -1.77
N ALA A 46 -15.41 -5.25 -2.13
CA ALA A 46 -16.09 -6.52 -2.09
C ALA A 46 -15.49 -7.44 -1.02
N THR A 47 -16.33 -8.32 -0.48
CA THR A 47 -15.92 -9.37 0.46
C THR A 47 -16.99 -10.45 0.52
N GLN A 48 -16.56 -11.70 0.67
CA GLN A 48 -17.40 -12.85 0.95
C GLN A 48 -17.55 -13.10 2.46
N ARG A 49 -16.85 -12.32 3.31
CA ARG A 49 -16.82 -12.48 4.76
C ARG A 49 -17.49 -11.28 5.46
N PRO A 50 -18.84 -11.23 5.50
CA PRO A 50 -19.60 -10.11 6.06
C PRO A 50 -19.63 -10.12 7.60
N SER A 51 -18.45 -10.12 8.23
CA SER A 51 -18.30 -10.04 9.69
C SER A 51 -18.10 -8.60 10.16
N VAL A 52 -18.38 -8.35 11.45
CA VAL A 52 -18.21 -7.02 12.07
C VAL A 52 -16.74 -6.58 12.10
N ASP A 53 -15.81 -7.53 12.09
CA ASP A 53 -14.37 -7.27 12.06
C ASP A 53 -13.89 -6.81 10.68
N VAL A 54 -14.60 -7.19 9.62
CA VAL A 54 -14.30 -6.78 8.24
C VAL A 54 -15.10 -5.52 7.87
N ILE A 55 -16.40 -5.54 8.10
CA ILE A 55 -17.32 -4.43 7.82
C ILE A 55 -17.52 -3.63 9.12
N THR A 56 -16.45 -2.95 9.53
CA THR A 56 -16.43 -2.17 10.76
C THR A 56 -17.39 -0.98 10.71
N GLY A 57 -17.75 -0.41 11.85
CA GLY A 57 -18.56 0.81 11.91
C GLY A 57 -17.92 2.00 11.18
N LEU A 58 -16.59 2.04 11.11
CA LEU A 58 -15.86 3.06 10.36
C LEU A 58 -16.03 2.87 8.85
N ILE A 59 -15.96 1.63 8.35
CA ILE A 59 -16.25 1.35 6.94
C ILE A 59 -17.70 1.73 6.62
N LYS A 60 -18.67 1.31 7.44
CA LYS A 60 -20.09 1.62 7.23
C LYS A 60 -20.38 3.12 7.20
N SER A 61 -19.78 3.92 8.08
CA SER A 61 -20.02 5.36 8.14
C SER A 61 -19.46 6.13 6.94
N ASN A 62 -18.48 5.57 6.22
CA ASN A 62 -17.84 6.23 5.08
C ASN A 62 -18.19 5.64 3.71
N VAL A 63 -18.79 4.44 3.68
CA VAL A 63 -19.29 3.78 2.46
C VAL A 63 -20.81 3.60 2.57
N PRO A 64 -21.60 4.64 2.22
CA PRO A 64 -23.05 4.64 2.44
C PRO A 64 -23.84 3.87 1.38
N SER A 65 -23.30 3.73 0.16
CA SER A 65 -23.88 2.89 -0.89
C SER A 65 -23.47 1.44 -0.65
N ARG A 66 -24.43 0.53 -0.53
CA ARG A 66 -24.12 -0.89 -0.24
C ARG A 66 -24.97 -1.81 -1.09
N ILE A 67 -24.36 -2.92 -1.48
CA ILE A 67 -25.00 -4.03 -2.19
C ILE A 67 -24.77 -5.27 -1.34
N ALA A 68 -25.82 -6.05 -1.12
CA ALA A 68 -25.70 -7.39 -0.56
C ALA A 68 -26.31 -8.40 -1.53
N PHE A 69 -25.51 -9.37 -1.96
CA PHE A 69 -26.00 -10.59 -2.56
C PHE A 69 -26.53 -11.53 -1.46
N LYS A 70 -27.02 -12.71 -1.86
CA LYS A 70 -27.47 -13.74 -0.93
C LYS A 70 -26.40 -14.05 0.12
N VAL A 71 -26.79 -13.90 1.39
CA VAL A 71 -25.98 -14.30 2.55
C VAL A 71 -26.64 -15.47 3.29
N THR A 72 -25.90 -16.11 4.19
CA THR A 72 -26.37 -17.29 4.92
C THR A 72 -27.30 -16.94 6.09
N SER A 73 -27.09 -15.78 6.72
CA SER A 73 -27.82 -15.43 7.94
C SER A 73 -28.33 -13.99 7.96
N LYS A 74 -29.38 -13.76 8.75
CA LYS A 74 -29.90 -12.43 9.04
C LYS A 74 -28.88 -11.54 9.77
N VAL A 75 -27.92 -12.13 10.47
CA VAL A 75 -26.83 -11.40 11.13
C VAL A 75 -25.92 -10.79 10.06
N ASP A 76 -25.51 -11.58 9.07
CA ASP A 76 -24.67 -11.11 7.96
C ASP A 76 -25.36 -10.03 7.12
N SER A 77 -26.67 -10.19 6.87
CA SER A 77 -27.47 -9.16 6.20
C SER A 77 -27.40 -7.83 6.96
N ARG A 78 -27.54 -7.86 8.29
CA ARG A 78 -27.44 -6.66 9.13
C ARG A 78 -26.01 -6.11 9.19
N THR A 79 -25.00 -6.96 9.12
CA THR A 79 -23.62 -6.49 9.07
C THR A 79 -23.38 -5.63 7.82
N ILE A 80 -23.95 -6.01 6.68
CA ILE A 80 -23.80 -5.26 5.42
C ILE A 80 -24.77 -4.07 5.35
N LEU A 81 -26.07 -4.31 5.51
CA LEU A 81 -27.15 -3.37 5.19
C LEU A 81 -27.75 -2.65 6.40
N ASP A 82 -27.29 -2.96 7.61
CA ASP A 82 -27.94 -2.57 8.88
C ASP A 82 -29.40 -3.07 9.03
N GLN A 83 -29.87 -3.90 8.08
CA GLN A 83 -31.21 -4.46 7.99
C GLN A 83 -31.17 -5.93 7.56
N GLY A 84 -32.22 -6.69 7.88
CA GLY A 84 -32.41 -8.04 7.35
C GLY A 84 -32.96 -8.02 5.93
N GLY A 85 -32.87 -9.14 5.21
CA GLY A 85 -33.46 -9.34 3.90
C GLY A 85 -32.54 -10.06 2.92
N ALA A 86 -31.22 -9.86 3.03
CA ALA A 86 -30.28 -10.48 2.12
C ALA A 86 -30.20 -12.01 2.29
N GLU A 87 -30.56 -12.54 3.47
CA GLU A 87 -30.67 -13.98 3.72
C GLU A 87 -31.83 -14.66 2.97
N GLN A 88 -32.78 -13.86 2.46
CA GLN A 88 -33.95 -14.34 1.73
C GLN A 88 -33.78 -14.29 0.21
N LEU A 89 -32.63 -13.82 -0.27
CA LEU A 89 -32.33 -13.73 -1.70
C LEU A 89 -32.16 -15.13 -2.30
N LEU A 90 -32.43 -15.22 -3.61
CA LEU A 90 -32.41 -16.48 -4.35
C LEU A 90 -31.00 -16.95 -4.68
N GLY A 91 -30.03 -16.02 -4.75
CA GLY A 91 -28.68 -16.25 -5.27
C GLY A 91 -28.60 -15.89 -6.75
N MET A 92 -27.55 -16.35 -7.45
CA MET A 92 -27.41 -16.19 -8.91
C MET A 92 -27.65 -14.75 -9.40
N GLY A 93 -27.04 -13.77 -8.73
CA GLY A 93 -27.17 -12.34 -9.09
C GLY A 93 -28.32 -11.58 -8.42
N ASP A 94 -29.22 -12.25 -7.67
CA ASP A 94 -30.23 -11.57 -6.86
C ASP A 94 -29.58 -10.79 -5.70
N MET A 95 -29.88 -9.50 -5.60
CA MET A 95 -29.23 -8.57 -4.65
C MET A 95 -30.19 -7.54 -4.07
N LEU A 96 -29.82 -7.00 -2.90
CA LEU A 96 -30.40 -5.81 -2.32
C LEU A 96 -29.42 -4.65 -2.43
N TYR A 97 -29.92 -3.53 -2.95
CA TYR A 97 -29.19 -2.27 -3.04
C TYR A 97 -29.73 -1.26 -2.03
N MET A 98 -28.82 -0.69 -1.25
CA MET A 98 -29.10 0.41 -0.34
C MET A 98 -28.54 1.70 -0.91
N THR A 99 -29.45 2.63 -1.22
CA THR A 99 -29.11 3.98 -1.66
C THR A 99 -28.66 4.81 -0.45
N PRO A 100 -27.61 5.65 -0.56
CA PRO A 100 -27.20 6.55 0.51
C PRO A 100 -28.35 7.39 1.04
N GLY A 101 -28.57 7.36 2.36
CA GLY A 101 -29.62 8.14 3.02
C GLY A 101 -31.05 7.60 2.86
N ALA A 102 -31.25 6.53 2.07
CA ALA A 102 -32.54 5.86 1.98
C ALA A 102 -32.73 4.87 3.14
N SER A 103 -33.95 4.76 3.64
CA SER A 103 -34.33 3.76 4.65
C SER A 103 -34.77 2.43 4.05
N HIS A 104 -35.14 2.39 2.77
CA HIS A 104 -35.63 1.20 2.09
C HIS A 104 -34.55 0.56 1.22
N LEU A 105 -34.64 -0.76 1.08
CA LEU A 105 -33.78 -1.56 0.21
C LEU A 105 -34.48 -1.78 -1.14
N SER A 106 -33.74 -1.61 -2.22
CA SER A 106 -34.21 -1.94 -3.57
C SER A 106 -33.73 -3.33 -3.94
N ARG A 107 -34.65 -4.24 -4.28
CA ARG A 107 -34.26 -5.55 -4.82
C ARG A 107 -33.95 -5.42 -6.30
N VAL A 108 -32.81 -5.96 -6.71
CA VAL A 108 -32.30 -5.88 -8.08
C VAL A 108 -31.84 -7.27 -8.51
N HIS A 109 -32.09 -7.61 -9.77
CA HIS A 109 -31.52 -8.80 -10.41
C HIS A 109 -30.28 -8.37 -11.19
N GLY A 110 -29.11 -8.84 -10.75
CA GLY A 110 -27.84 -8.57 -11.40
C GLY A 110 -27.82 -9.14 -12.82
N ALA A 111 -27.24 -8.38 -13.74
CA ALA A 111 -26.96 -8.89 -15.08
C ALA A 111 -25.94 -10.02 -14.99
N PHE A 112 -26.23 -11.14 -15.65
CA PHE A 112 -25.27 -12.20 -15.82
C PHE A 112 -24.29 -11.83 -16.93
N VAL A 113 -23.01 -12.07 -16.69
CA VAL A 113 -21.95 -12.01 -17.68
C VAL A 113 -21.13 -13.28 -17.54
N SER A 114 -20.91 -13.98 -18.65
CA SER A 114 -20.12 -15.20 -18.70
C SER A 114 -18.62 -14.88 -18.78
N ASP A 115 -17.78 -15.85 -18.40
CA ASP A 115 -16.33 -15.72 -18.52
C ASP A 115 -15.91 -15.48 -19.99
N ASP A 116 -16.56 -16.15 -20.94
CA ASP A 116 -16.32 -15.95 -22.38
C ASP A 116 -16.59 -14.49 -22.81
N GLU A 117 -17.66 -13.86 -22.32
CA GLU A 117 -17.94 -12.45 -22.59
C GLU A 117 -16.88 -11.51 -22.00
N ILE A 118 -16.39 -11.82 -20.80
CA ILE A 118 -15.29 -11.07 -20.16
C ILE A 118 -14.02 -11.22 -20.99
N GLU A 119 -13.65 -12.44 -21.38
CA GLU A 119 -12.47 -12.72 -22.20
C GLU A 119 -12.53 -12.00 -23.55
N ASN A 120 -13.69 -11.98 -24.20
CA ASN A 120 -13.89 -11.27 -25.45
C ASN A 120 -13.67 -9.75 -25.29
N VAL A 121 -14.21 -9.13 -24.24
CA VAL A 121 -14.00 -7.69 -23.97
C VAL A 121 -12.54 -7.41 -23.63
N VAL A 122 -11.91 -8.24 -22.80
CA VAL A 122 -10.49 -8.10 -22.45
C VAL A 122 -9.60 -8.26 -23.69
N GLY A 123 -9.88 -9.23 -24.55
CA GLY A 123 -9.18 -9.45 -25.81
C GLY A 123 -9.25 -8.23 -26.72
N PHE A 124 -10.46 -7.72 -26.94
CA PHE A 124 -10.68 -6.49 -27.69
C PHE A 124 -9.87 -5.31 -27.12
N LEU A 125 -9.90 -5.11 -25.79
CA LEU A 125 -9.14 -4.02 -25.15
C LEU A 125 -7.62 -4.18 -25.32
N ARG A 126 -7.10 -5.41 -25.22
CA ARG A 126 -5.66 -5.70 -25.39
C ARG A 126 -5.18 -5.45 -26.82
N GLU A 127 -6.02 -5.74 -27.81
CA GLU A 127 -5.70 -5.49 -29.22
C GLU A 127 -5.70 -4.00 -29.56
N HIS A 128 -6.58 -3.22 -28.92
CA HIS A 128 -6.82 -1.82 -29.27
C HIS A 128 -6.17 -0.82 -28.30
N SER A 129 -5.53 -1.26 -27.23
CA SER A 129 -4.93 -0.37 -26.23
C SER A 129 -3.68 -0.96 -25.60
N GLN A 130 -2.65 -0.13 -25.40
CA GLN A 130 -1.46 -0.50 -24.65
C GLN A 130 -1.65 -0.19 -23.16
N THR A 131 -1.12 -1.05 -22.30
CA THR A 131 -1.13 -0.83 -20.85
C THR A 131 -0.15 0.27 -20.47
N ASN A 132 -0.63 1.27 -19.74
CA ASN A 132 0.19 2.35 -19.19
C ASN A 132 0.27 2.22 -17.67
N TYR A 133 1.19 1.39 -17.18
CA TYR A 133 1.39 1.20 -15.75
C TYR A 133 2.15 2.37 -15.15
N LEU A 134 1.64 2.90 -14.03
CA LEU A 134 2.36 3.87 -13.21
C LEU A 134 3.27 3.11 -12.24
N ASN A 135 4.56 3.06 -12.56
CA ASN A 135 5.57 2.35 -11.75
C ASN A 135 5.60 2.80 -10.29
N SER A 136 5.30 4.07 -9.99
CA SER A 136 5.22 4.60 -8.63
C SER A 136 4.14 3.91 -7.77
N VAL A 137 3.04 3.49 -8.40
CA VAL A 137 1.94 2.77 -7.73
C VAL A 137 2.29 1.30 -7.56
N VAL A 138 2.88 0.68 -8.60
CA VAL A 138 3.22 -0.75 -8.63
C VAL A 138 4.43 -1.04 -7.74
N ASN A 139 5.43 -0.16 -7.76
CA ASN A 139 6.67 -0.24 -6.99
C ASN A 139 6.67 0.76 -5.83
N SER A 140 5.59 0.80 -5.07
CA SER A 140 5.39 1.71 -3.92
C SER A 140 6.48 1.63 -2.82
N HIS A 141 7.43 0.71 -2.94
CA HIS A 141 8.61 0.60 -2.07
C HIS A 141 9.75 1.58 -2.41
N SER A 142 9.65 2.38 -3.48
CA SER A 142 10.71 3.36 -3.85
C SER A 142 10.41 4.82 -3.53
N GLU A 143 9.17 5.22 -3.19
CA GLU A 143 8.80 6.66 -3.16
C GLU A 143 8.23 7.20 -1.84
N SER A 144 8.22 6.42 -0.76
CA SER A 144 7.70 6.87 0.54
C SER A 144 8.78 7.46 1.46
N ALA A 145 9.66 8.32 0.94
CA ALA A 145 10.66 9.04 1.77
C ALA A 145 10.69 10.57 1.58
N ASP A 146 9.91 11.15 0.65
CA ASP A 146 10.00 12.59 0.33
C ASP A 146 8.70 13.37 0.52
N ALA A 147 7.94 13.07 1.57
CA ALA A 147 6.83 13.93 2.00
C ALA A 147 6.92 14.25 3.50
N HIS A 148 8.06 14.80 3.90
CA HIS A 148 8.08 15.72 5.03
C HIS A 148 8.62 17.07 4.56
N GLU A 149 7.83 18.08 4.85
CA GLU A 149 8.05 19.48 4.55
C GLU A 149 9.46 19.91 4.97
N GLY A 150 10.23 20.33 3.98
CA GLY A 150 11.49 21.03 4.13
C GLY A 150 11.80 21.62 2.77
N THR A 151 11.64 22.93 2.66
CA THR A 151 12.00 23.74 1.49
C THR A 151 13.44 23.43 1.08
N GLY A 152 13.62 22.60 0.05
CA GLY A 152 14.93 22.22 -0.47
C GLY A 152 15.35 23.16 -1.59
N GLU A 153 16.06 24.22 -1.23
CA GLU A 153 17.09 24.79 -2.09
C GLU A 153 18.07 23.68 -2.51
N HIS A 154 18.39 23.65 -3.81
CA HIS A 154 19.47 22.84 -4.35
C HIS A 154 20.83 23.37 -3.85
N GLY A 155 21.30 22.92 -2.68
CA GLY A 155 22.61 23.30 -2.18
C GLY A 155 23.07 22.56 -0.93
N GLY A 156 23.86 21.50 -1.12
CA GLY A 156 25.15 21.37 -0.42
C GLY A 156 25.23 21.13 1.08
N GLU A 157 24.29 20.44 1.73
CA GLU A 157 24.54 19.91 3.09
C GLU A 157 24.83 18.41 3.05
N THR A 158 26.12 18.08 3.22
CA THR A 158 26.60 16.74 3.55
C THR A 158 25.86 16.22 4.79
N ASP A 159 25.40 14.97 4.78
CA ASP A 159 24.67 14.38 5.92
C ASP A 159 25.46 14.56 7.22
N GLU A 160 24.81 15.02 8.31
CA GLU A 160 25.45 15.25 9.61
C GLU A 160 26.23 14.03 10.15
N LEU A 161 25.83 12.81 9.75
CA LEU A 161 26.47 11.56 10.16
C LEU A 161 27.56 11.10 9.19
N TYR A 162 27.83 11.84 8.11
CA TYR A 162 28.77 11.45 7.08
C TYR A 162 30.17 11.19 7.64
N ASP A 163 30.76 12.17 8.35
CA ASP A 163 32.12 12.03 8.90
C ASP A 163 32.23 10.85 9.88
N LYS A 164 31.21 10.70 10.73
CA LYS A 164 31.13 9.57 11.66
C LYS A 164 31.00 8.23 10.94
N SER A 165 30.27 8.21 9.82
CA SER A 165 30.11 7.04 8.98
C SER A 165 31.41 6.70 8.27
N VAL A 166 32.14 7.70 7.75
CA VAL A 166 33.47 7.51 7.12
C VAL A 166 34.41 6.88 8.13
N GLN A 167 34.48 7.42 9.35
CA GLN A 167 35.31 6.87 10.42
C GLN A 167 34.96 5.41 10.76
N ILE A 168 33.67 5.06 10.80
CA ILE A 168 33.22 3.68 11.05
C ILE A 168 33.63 2.77 9.89
N VAL A 169 33.44 3.20 8.65
CA VAL A 169 33.74 2.39 7.46
C VAL A 169 35.24 2.15 7.32
N THR A 170 36.06 3.19 7.52
CA THR A 170 37.53 3.09 7.44
C THR A 170 38.12 2.28 8.58
N SER A 171 37.63 2.44 9.81
CA SER A 171 38.10 1.64 10.96
C SER A 171 37.70 0.16 10.89
N THR A 172 36.52 -0.14 10.35
CA THR A 172 36.02 -1.53 10.29
C THR A 172 36.37 -2.25 9.00
N ARG A 173 36.83 -1.53 7.98
CA ARG A 173 37.00 -2.01 6.60
C ARG A 173 35.73 -2.63 6.01
N ARG A 174 34.53 -2.24 6.50
CA ARG A 174 33.24 -2.78 6.05
C ARG A 174 32.31 -1.66 5.59
N ALA A 175 32.27 -1.45 4.27
CA ALA A 175 31.34 -0.53 3.61
C ALA A 175 30.00 -1.21 3.27
N SER A 176 29.23 -1.62 4.28
CA SER A 176 27.90 -2.17 4.07
C SER A 176 26.81 -1.32 4.72
N ILE A 177 25.71 -1.12 3.99
CA ILE A 177 24.55 -0.35 4.43
C ILE A 177 24.03 -0.90 5.77
N SER A 178 23.89 -2.22 5.88
CA SER A 178 23.47 -2.92 7.10
C SER A 178 24.37 -2.68 8.31
N SER A 179 25.68 -2.46 8.11
CA SER A 179 26.63 -2.19 9.19
C SER A 179 26.43 -0.78 9.74
N LEU A 180 26.25 0.20 8.87
CA LEU A 180 25.96 1.59 9.25
C LEU A 180 24.60 1.72 9.93
N GLN A 181 23.56 1.05 9.41
CA GLN A 181 22.23 1.03 10.05
C GLN A 181 22.29 0.58 11.52
N ARG A 182 23.02 -0.51 11.81
CA ARG A 182 23.12 -1.05 13.18
C ARG A 182 23.94 -0.17 14.11
N ARG A 183 25.05 0.40 13.62
CA ARG A 183 25.97 1.20 14.44
C ARG A 183 25.45 2.62 14.72
N LEU A 184 24.80 3.23 13.75
CA LEU A 184 24.29 4.60 13.85
C LEU A 184 22.79 4.66 14.16
N ARG A 185 22.10 3.50 14.20
CA ARG A 185 20.64 3.39 14.40
C ARG A 185 19.85 4.24 13.40
N ILE A 186 20.30 4.22 12.14
CA ILE A 186 19.69 4.96 11.02
C ILE A 186 18.94 4.03 10.08
N GLY A 187 17.97 4.58 9.34
CA GLY A 187 17.21 3.86 8.31
C GLY A 187 18.06 3.47 7.10
N TYR A 188 17.58 2.51 6.31
CA TYR A 188 18.28 1.97 5.13
C TYR A 188 18.64 3.05 4.12
N ASN A 189 17.69 3.91 3.74
CA ASN A 189 17.89 4.94 2.72
C ASN A 189 18.96 5.97 3.13
N ARG A 190 18.99 6.37 4.40
CA ARG A 190 20.02 7.28 4.92
C ARG A 190 21.40 6.61 4.88
N ALA A 191 21.49 5.35 5.32
CA ALA A 191 22.73 4.60 5.23
C ALA A 191 23.18 4.32 3.78
N ALA A 192 22.23 4.14 2.85
CA ALA A 192 22.51 3.96 1.43
C ALA A 192 23.07 5.25 0.80
N ARG A 193 22.39 6.39 1.03
CA ARG A 193 22.84 7.71 0.56
C ARG A 193 24.24 8.05 1.08
N ILE A 194 24.49 7.85 2.38
CA ILE A 194 25.81 8.05 2.98
C ILE A 194 26.90 7.18 2.30
N ILE A 195 26.56 5.95 1.88
CA ILE A 195 27.49 5.07 1.16
C ILE A 195 27.69 5.50 -0.31
N GLU A 196 26.65 6.02 -0.96
CA GLU A 196 26.72 6.60 -2.31
C GLU A 196 27.56 7.88 -2.31
N ASP A 197 27.38 8.75 -1.33
CA ASP A 197 28.19 9.95 -1.12
C ASP A 197 29.66 9.57 -0.88
N MET A 198 29.92 8.50 -0.12
CA MET A 198 31.27 7.95 0.06
C MET A 198 31.85 7.37 -1.23
N GLU A 199 31.04 6.78 -2.09
CA GLU A 199 31.47 6.28 -3.41
C GLU A 199 31.84 7.46 -4.31
N ALA A 200 30.98 8.48 -4.38
CA ALA A 200 31.22 9.70 -5.13
C ALA A 200 32.47 10.45 -4.65
N ALA A 201 32.73 10.45 -3.33
CA ALA A 201 33.92 11.02 -2.72
C ALA A 201 35.17 10.12 -2.82
N GLY A 202 35.07 8.91 -3.38
CA GLY A 202 36.19 7.98 -3.54
C GLY A 202 36.67 7.31 -2.24
N VAL A 203 35.85 7.35 -1.18
CA VAL A 203 36.13 6.67 0.10
C VAL A 203 35.91 5.16 -0.01
N VAL A 204 34.92 4.75 -0.81
CA VAL A 204 34.58 3.34 -1.08
C VAL A 204 34.47 3.09 -2.57
N SER A 205 34.68 1.85 -3.00
CA SER A 205 34.47 1.44 -4.38
C SER A 205 32.98 1.35 -4.71
N GLY A 206 32.69 1.34 -6.00
CA GLY A 206 31.43 0.82 -6.50
C GLY A 206 31.19 -0.63 -6.09
N MET A 207 29.94 -1.05 -6.24
CA MET A 207 29.50 -2.40 -5.86
C MET A 207 30.09 -3.44 -6.82
N ASN A 208 30.74 -4.46 -6.28
CA ASN A 208 31.22 -5.58 -7.10
C ASN A 208 30.10 -6.59 -7.40
N SER A 209 30.38 -7.57 -8.26
CA SER A 209 29.44 -8.63 -8.65
C SER A 209 28.95 -9.50 -7.49
N ALA A 210 29.64 -9.50 -6.35
CA ALA A 210 29.22 -10.19 -5.13
C ALA A 210 28.41 -9.28 -4.18
N GLY A 211 28.04 -8.07 -4.61
CA GLY A 211 27.24 -7.13 -3.81
C GLY A 211 28.03 -6.46 -2.67
N SER A 212 29.36 -6.49 -2.72
CA SER A 212 30.23 -5.89 -1.69
C SER A 212 31.00 -4.69 -2.21
N ARG A 213 31.33 -3.77 -1.31
CA ARG A 213 32.10 -2.54 -1.58
C ARG A 213 33.43 -2.60 -0.85
N GLN A 214 34.50 -2.24 -1.52
CA GLN A 214 35.84 -2.16 -0.92
C GLN A 214 36.06 -0.77 -0.33
N VAL A 215 36.74 -0.68 0.81
CA VAL A 215 37.10 0.60 1.43
C VAL A 215 38.43 1.06 0.83
N LEU A 216 38.40 2.17 0.10
CA LEU A 216 39.57 2.72 -0.61
C LEU A 216 40.37 3.68 0.26
N ALA A 217 39.68 4.42 1.15
CA ALA A 217 40.34 5.33 2.07
C ALA A 217 41.26 4.59 3.08
N PRO A 218 42.38 5.21 3.48
CA PRO A 218 43.24 4.67 4.53
C PRO A 218 42.52 4.63 5.88
N GLU A 219 43.06 3.86 6.82
CA GLU A 219 42.56 3.84 8.20
C GLU A 219 42.69 5.23 8.85
N PRO A 220 41.80 5.58 9.79
CA PRO A 220 41.89 6.84 10.52
C PRO A 220 43.25 6.96 11.22
N ILE A 221 43.86 8.15 11.15
CA ILE A 221 45.07 8.45 11.91
C ILE A 221 44.65 8.49 13.38
N ASN A 222 45.15 7.55 14.19
CA ASN A 222 44.98 7.62 15.63
C ASN A 222 45.88 8.74 16.16
N GLU A 223 45.31 9.89 16.51
CA GLU A 223 45.97 10.86 17.38
C GLU A 223 46.01 10.25 18.79
N ASN A 224 47.20 9.80 19.21
CA ASN A 224 47.50 9.52 20.62
C ASN A 224 47.80 10.83 21.35
#